data_AF-A0A402APJ1-F1
#
_entry.id   AF-A0A402APJ1-F1
#
_cell.length_a   1.000
_cell.length_b   1.000
_cell.length_c   1.000
_cell.angle_alpha   90.00
_cell.angle_beta   90.00
_cell.angle_gamma   90.00
#
_symmetry.space_group_name_H-M   'P 1'
#
loop_
_entity.id
_entity.type
_entity.pdbx_description
1 polymer ?
#
loop_
_entity_poly.entity_id
_entity_poly.type
_entity_poly.pdbx_seq_one_letter_code
_entity_poly.pdbx_strand_id
1 'polypeptide(L)'
;MTASIIPSIHLTNVYNLLIDTYGEMHNDPDYDPLGGLVGTILSQHTSDINSGRAYRKLVDTFPTWEEVRDAPTELVADAIRSGGWLTSKLRASRTSSTPSPTSKTRRKAAKPWANISPTNSKI
;
A
#
# COMPACT_ATOMS: atom_id res chain seq x y z
N MET A 1 -11.41 25.37 -27.02
CA MET A 1 -10.29 25.21 -27.97
C MET A 1 -9.61 23.89 -27.63
N THR A 2 -9.80 22.85 -28.44
CA THR A 2 -9.08 21.57 -28.27
C THR A 2 -7.77 21.67 -29.04
N ALA A 3 -6.65 21.63 -28.34
CA ALA A 3 -5.34 21.50 -28.99
C ALA A 3 -5.26 20.09 -29.60
N SER A 4 -5.10 20.03 -30.92
CA SER A 4 -4.82 18.77 -31.62
C SER A 4 -3.36 18.40 -31.36
N ILE A 5 -3.13 17.46 -30.44
CA ILE A 5 -1.81 16.93 -30.16
C ILE A 5 -1.54 15.81 -31.17
N ILE A 6 -0.61 16.04 -32.10
CA ILE A 6 -0.12 15.00 -33.00
C ILE A 6 0.99 14.25 -32.25
N PRO A 7 0.83 12.96 -31.93
CA PRO A 7 1.87 12.19 -31.27
C PRO A 7 3.08 12.03 -32.19
N SER A 8 4.28 11.90 -31.62
CA SER A 8 5.47 11.62 -32.41
C SER A 8 5.38 10.24 -33.07
N ILE A 9 6.14 10.04 -34.15
CA ILE A 9 6.25 8.73 -34.82
C ILE A 9 6.68 7.65 -33.82
N HIS A 10 7.61 7.99 -32.92
CA HIS A 10 8.08 7.06 -31.90
C HIS A 10 6.96 6.64 -30.94
N LEU A 11 6.15 7.59 -30.46
CA LEU A 11 5.04 7.30 -29.54
C LEU A 11 3.98 6.42 -30.21
N THR A 12 3.69 6.68 -31.48
CA THR A 12 2.75 5.87 -32.28
C THR A 12 3.26 4.43 -32.45
N ASN A 13 4.55 4.26 -32.75
CA ASN A 13 5.15 2.93 -32.89
C ASN A 13 5.14 2.14 -31.57
N VAL A 14 5.46 2.81 -30.45
CA VAL A 14 5.41 2.17 -29.12
C VAL A 14 3.97 1.79 -28.78
N TYR A 15 2.99 2.67 -29.03
CA TYR A 15 1.58 2.38 -28.80
C TYR A 15 1.13 1.15 -29.60
N ASN A 16 1.38 1.12 -30.90
CA ASN A 16 1.00 -0.01 -31.76
C ASN A 16 1.66 -1.33 -31.29
N LEU A 17 2.94 -1.28 -30.90
CA LEU A 17 3.62 -2.47 -30.38
C LEU A 17 2.97 -3.00 -29.09
N LEU A 18 2.51 -2.11 -28.21
CA LEU A 18 1.80 -2.49 -26.99
C LEU A 18 0.45 -3.13 -27.32
N ILE A 19 -0.31 -2.56 -28.25
CA ILE A 19 -1.59 -3.12 -28.71
C ILE A 19 -1.39 -4.49 -29.37
N ASP A 20 -0.41 -4.65 -30.24
CA ASP A 20 -0.12 -5.92 -30.91
C ASP A 20 0.32 -7.01 -29.91
N THR A 21 0.99 -6.62 -28.81
CA THR A 21 1.51 -7.55 -27.81
C THR A 21 0.48 -7.92 -26.74
N TYR A 22 -0.29 -6.95 -26.25
CA TYR A 22 -1.16 -7.10 -25.08
C TYR A 22 -2.67 -7.01 -25.41
N GLY A 23 -3.01 -6.63 -26.64
CA GLY A 23 -4.38 -6.32 -27.05
C GLY A 23 -4.80 -4.90 -26.71
N GLU A 24 -6.01 -4.54 -27.13
CA GLU A 24 -6.65 -3.28 -26.76
C GLU A 24 -6.98 -3.25 -25.26
N MET A 25 -6.66 -2.14 -24.59
CA MET A 25 -7.03 -1.95 -23.19
C MET A 25 -8.50 -1.55 -23.10
N HIS A 26 -9.33 -2.48 -22.65
CA HIS A 26 -10.73 -2.19 -22.33
C HIS A 26 -10.86 -1.73 -20.87
N ASN A 27 -11.51 -0.59 -20.66
CA ASN A 27 -11.92 -0.14 -19.34
C ASN A 27 -13.40 -0.51 -19.15
N ASP A 28 -13.66 -1.62 -18.46
CA ASP A 28 -15.01 -2.10 -18.12
C ASP A 28 -15.31 -1.78 -16.65
N PRO A 29 -15.88 -0.60 -16.32
CA PRO A 29 -16.18 -0.24 -14.94
C PRO A 29 -17.34 -1.10 -14.39
N ASP A 30 -17.24 -1.50 -13.14
CA ASP A 30 -18.25 -2.27 -12.40
C ASP A 30 -19.40 -1.42 -11.82
N TYR A 31 -19.41 -0.11 -12.12
CA TYR A 31 -20.33 0.90 -11.59
C TYR A 31 -20.33 1.04 -10.06
N ASP A 32 -19.29 0.55 -9.37
CA ASP A 32 -19.06 0.80 -7.94
C ASP A 32 -17.86 1.75 -7.76
N PRO A 33 -18.07 3.08 -7.84
CA PRO A 33 -16.98 4.04 -7.71
C PRO A 33 -16.30 3.98 -6.33
N LEU A 34 -17.02 3.58 -5.28
CA LEU A 34 -16.44 3.46 -3.95
C LEU A 34 -15.61 2.18 -3.83
N GLY A 35 -16.09 1.07 -4.39
CA GLY A 35 -15.32 -0.17 -4.55
C GLY A 35 -14.04 0.03 -5.34
N GLY A 36 -14.11 0.73 -6.48
CA GLY A 36 -12.94 1.09 -7.27
C GLY A 36 -11.92 1.95 -6.50
N LEU A 37 -12.39 2.93 -5.72
CA LEU A 37 -11.52 3.76 -4.86
C LEU A 37 -10.86 2.92 -3.76
N VAL A 38 -11.63 2.08 -3.06
CA VAL A 38 -11.11 1.21 -2.00
C VAL A 38 -10.11 0.21 -2.57
N GLY A 39 -10.40 -0.42 -3.72
CA GLY A 39 -9.48 -1.30 -4.43
C GLY A 39 -8.17 -0.59 -4.80
N THR A 40 -8.26 0.66 -5.29
CA THR A 40 -7.08 1.49 -5.59
C THR A 40 -6.28 1.83 -4.33
N ILE A 41 -6.94 2.10 -3.20
CA ILE A 41 -6.25 2.32 -1.93
C ILE A 41 -5.51 1.06 -1.51
N LEU A 42 -6.16 -0.11 -1.60
CA LEU A 42 -5.60 -1.41 -1.21
C LEU A 42 -4.48 -1.90 -2.12
N SER A 43 -4.35 -1.40 -3.36
CA SER A 43 -3.26 -1.75 -4.29
C SER A 43 -1.97 -1.00 -4.01
N GLN A 44 -2.00 0.07 -3.21
CA GLN A 44 -0.80 0.82 -2.87
C GLN A 44 0.23 -0.07 -2.16
N HIS A 45 1.45 -0.09 -2.71
CA HIS A 45 2.60 -0.79 -2.14
C HIS A 45 2.40 -2.30 -1.90
N THR A 46 1.57 -2.97 -2.70
CA THR A 46 1.36 -4.43 -2.64
C THR A 46 1.13 -5.04 -4.03
N SER A 47 1.03 -6.37 -4.14
CA SER A 47 0.76 -7.06 -5.40
C SER A 47 -0.75 -7.19 -5.66
N ASP A 48 -1.14 -7.36 -6.93
CA ASP A 48 -2.54 -7.54 -7.34
C ASP A 48 -3.22 -8.74 -6.64
N ILE A 49 -2.46 -9.80 -6.41
CA ILE A 49 -2.94 -10.99 -5.68
C ILE A 49 -3.33 -10.61 -4.25
N ASN A 50 -2.52 -9.78 -3.60
CA ASN A 50 -2.71 -9.37 -2.21
C ASN A 50 -3.81 -8.32 -2.08
N SER A 51 -3.83 -7.31 -2.94
CA SER A 51 -4.88 -6.29 -2.97
C SER A 51 -6.24 -6.93 -3.29
N GLY A 52 -6.30 -7.81 -4.29
CA GLY A 52 -7.52 -8.53 -4.65
C GLY A 52 -8.00 -9.51 -3.57
N ARG A 53 -7.10 -10.11 -2.78
CA ARG A 53 -7.48 -10.93 -1.62
C ARG A 53 -8.01 -10.06 -0.47
N ALA A 54 -7.38 -8.91 -0.21
CA ALA A 54 -7.80 -7.98 0.82
C ALA A 54 -9.17 -7.38 0.50
N TYR A 55 -9.38 -6.96 -0.76
CA TYR A 55 -10.65 -6.42 -1.22
C TYR A 55 -11.79 -7.43 -1.06
N ARG A 56 -11.63 -8.64 -1.60
CA ARG A 56 -12.62 -9.72 -1.45
C ARG A 56 -12.96 -9.99 0.01
N LYS A 57 -11.94 -10.18 0.85
CA LYS A 57 -12.17 -10.43 2.28
C LYS A 57 -12.90 -9.27 2.96
N LEU A 58 -12.62 -8.02 2.58
CA LEU A 58 -13.29 -6.84 3.14
C LEU A 58 -14.79 -6.84 2.80
N VAL A 59 -15.15 -6.98 1.52
CA VAL A 59 -16.56 -6.95 1.08
C VAL A 59 -17.33 -8.21 1.49
N ASP A 60 -16.66 -9.35 1.65
CA ASP A 60 -17.24 -10.57 2.22
C ASP A 60 -17.54 -10.41 3.72
N THR A 61 -16.72 -9.64 4.44
CA THR A 61 -16.88 -9.42 5.89
C THR A 61 -17.88 -8.30 6.20
N PHE A 62 -17.92 -7.27 5.35
CA PHE A 62 -18.78 -6.09 5.49
C PHE A 62 -19.52 -5.86 4.17
N PRO A 63 -20.73 -6.43 3.99
CA PRO A 63 -21.47 -6.37 2.73
C PRO A 63 -21.89 -4.96 2.31
N THR A 64 -21.85 -3.97 3.21
CA THR A 64 -22.14 -2.56 2.92
C THR A 64 -20.97 -1.64 3.32
N TRP A 65 -20.83 -0.52 2.64
CA TRP A 65 -19.79 0.47 2.97
C TRP A 65 -20.05 1.16 4.31
N GLU A 66 -21.32 1.29 4.71
CA GLU A 66 -21.73 1.72 6.04
C GLU A 66 -21.18 0.78 7.12
N GLU A 67 -21.24 -0.54 6.91
CA GLU A 67 -20.66 -1.50 7.83
C GLU A 67 -19.13 -1.38 7.91
N VAL A 68 -18.43 -1.13 6.79
CA VAL A 68 -16.98 -0.86 6.83
C VAL A 68 -16.67 0.41 7.64
N ARG A 69 -17.46 1.47 7.46
CA ARG A 69 -17.30 2.75 8.17
C ARG A 69 -17.52 2.61 9.68
N ASP A 70 -18.57 1.88 10.06
CA ASP A 70 -19.01 1.76 11.44
C ASP A 70 -18.29 0.63 12.20
N ALA A 71 -17.58 -0.24 11.48
CA ALA A 71 -16.80 -1.32 12.07
C ALA A 71 -15.62 -0.81 12.92
N PRO A 72 -15.28 -1.53 14.02
CA PRO A 72 -14.03 -1.31 14.72
C PRO A 72 -12.84 -1.40 13.77
N THR A 73 -11.94 -0.42 13.85
CA THR A 73 -10.73 -0.32 13.03
C THR A 73 -9.92 -1.62 12.97
N GLU A 74 -9.92 -2.40 14.06
CA GLU A 74 -9.15 -3.65 14.12
C GLU A 74 -9.79 -4.78 13.32
N LEU A 75 -11.11 -4.81 13.22
CA LEU A 75 -11.80 -5.77 12.36
C LEU A 75 -11.56 -5.44 10.89
N VAL A 76 -11.59 -4.15 10.53
CA VAL A 76 -11.22 -3.69 9.18
C VAL A 76 -9.76 -4.02 8.89
N ALA A 77 -8.83 -3.74 9.82
CA ALA A 77 -7.42 -4.05 9.67
C ALA A 77 -7.15 -5.56 9.50
N ASP A 78 -7.88 -6.41 10.22
CA ASP A 78 -7.79 -7.87 10.08
C ASP A 78 -8.41 -8.38 8.77
N ALA A 79 -9.48 -7.74 8.28
CA ALA A 79 -10.07 -8.03 6.97
C ALA A 79 -9.08 -7.70 5.84
N ILE A 80 -8.42 -6.54 5.90
CA ILE A 80 -7.45 -6.12 4.87
C ILE A 80 -6.03 -6.62 5.12
N ARG A 81 -5.84 -7.60 6.02
CA ARG A 81 -4.50 -7.98 6.52
C ARG A 81 -3.52 -8.38 5.42
N SER A 82 -4.04 -9.00 4.37
CA SER A 82 -3.25 -9.44 3.21
C SER A 82 -2.76 -8.30 2.31
N GLY A 83 -3.34 -7.10 2.42
CA GLY A 83 -2.98 -5.90 1.65
C GLY A 83 -1.66 -5.24 2.06
N GLY A 84 -0.94 -5.77 3.06
CA GLY A 84 0.38 -5.29 3.43
C GLY A 84 0.36 -3.98 4.24
N TRP A 85 1.08 -2.96 3.76
CA TRP A 85 1.46 -1.72 4.48
C TRP A 85 0.31 -1.03 5.25
N LEU A 86 -0.91 -1.10 4.75
CA LEU A 86 -2.09 -0.45 5.36
C LEU A 86 -2.39 -0.98 6.77
N THR A 87 -2.14 -2.27 7.03
CA THR A 87 -2.35 -2.89 8.35
C THR A 87 -1.54 -2.24 9.46
N SER A 88 -0.29 -1.89 9.16
CA SER A 88 0.61 -1.22 10.10
C SER A 88 0.14 0.19 10.43
N LYS A 89 -0.46 0.90 9.45
CA LYS A 89 -0.92 2.28 9.64
C LYS A 89 -2.23 2.34 10.45
N LEU A 90 -3.22 1.49 10.14
CA LEU A 90 -4.48 1.45 10.92
C LEU A 90 -4.20 1.15 12.40
N ARG A 91 -3.30 0.19 12.68
CA ARG A 91 -2.89 -0.17 14.04
C ARG A 91 -2.11 0.95 14.74
N ALA A 92 -1.33 1.75 14.00
CA ALA A 92 -0.53 2.85 14.54
C ALA A 92 -1.34 4.12 14.82
N SER A 93 -2.42 4.40 14.08
CA SER A 93 -3.30 5.56 14.32
C SER A 93 -4.00 5.56 15.69
N ARG A 94 -3.89 4.48 16.47
CA ARG A 94 -4.43 4.38 17.82
C ARG A 94 -3.46 4.81 18.94
N THR A 95 -2.18 5.05 18.65
CA THR A 95 -1.20 5.44 19.69
C THR A 95 -1.15 6.95 19.99
N SER A 96 -2.22 7.71 19.72
CA SER A 96 -2.39 9.05 20.29
C SER A 96 -3.07 8.98 21.66
N SER A 97 -2.51 8.19 22.57
CA SER A 97 -2.62 8.48 24.00
C SER A 97 -1.37 9.26 24.36
N THR A 98 -1.52 10.57 24.46
CA THR A 98 -0.54 11.50 25.03
C THR A 98 0.08 10.90 26.29
N PRO A 99 1.39 10.62 26.37
CA PRO A 99 2.04 10.48 27.65
C PRO A 99 2.39 11.90 28.14
N SER A 100 1.60 12.39 29.10
CA SER A 100 2.01 13.50 29.98
C SER A 100 3.27 13.08 30.75
N PRO A 101 4.23 14.00 31.02
CA PRO A 101 5.61 13.65 31.29
C PRO A 101 5.79 13.21 32.75
N THR A 102 6.28 12.00 32.96
CA THR A 102 6.86 11.61 34.25
C THR A 102 8.23 10.99 34.06
N SER A 103 9.21 11.74 34.58
CA SER A 103 10.61 11.40 34.88
C SER A 103 11.03 9.93 34.71
N LYS A 104 11.83 9.66 33.67
CA LYS A 104 12.79 8.54 33.68
C LYS A 104 14.16 8.98 33.18
N THR A 105 15.01 9.21 34.16
CA THR A 105 16.48 9.25 34.17
C THR A 105 17.15 8.67 32.93
N ARG A 106 17.93 9.52 32.25
CA ARG A 106 18.85 9.17 31.16
C ARG A 106 19.94 8.20 31.67
N ARG A 107 19.81 6.90 31.40
CA ARG A 107 20.96 5.97 31.45
C ARG A 107 21.61 5.96 30.06
N LYS A 108 22.84 6.47 29.95
CA LYS A 108 23.71 6.24 28.78
C LYS A 108 23.96 4.73 28.67
N ALA A 109 23.48 4.10 27.61
CA ALA A 109 23.96 2.79 27.18
C ALA A 109 25.14 3.00 26.23
N ALA A 110 26.29 2.43 26.60
CA ALA A 110 27.50 2.39 25.77
C ALA A 110 27.27 1.56 24.50
N LYS A 111 27.82 1.99 23.37
CA LYS A 111 27.72 1.28 22.09
C LYS A 111 28.62 0.02 22.12
N PRO A 112 28.09 -1.19 21.87
CA PRO A 112 28.85 -2.44 22.02
C PRO A 112 29.68 -2.86 20.79
N TRP A 113 29.78 -2.04 19.74
CA TRP A 113 30.42 -2.45 18.47
C TRP A 113 31.80 -1.84 18.21
N ALA A 114 32.36 -1.06 19.15
CA ALA A 114 33.72 -0.54 19.03
C ALA A 114 34.73 -1.55 19.60
N ASN A 115 35.00 -2.63 18.86
CA ASN A 115 36.24 -3.42 18.92
C ASN A 115 36.26 -4.43 17.77
N ILE A 116 36.71 -3.97 16.60
CA ILE A 116 37.23 -4.84 15.55
C ILE A 116 38.58 -4.24 15.16
N SER A 117 39.65 -4.80 15.72
CA SER A 117 41.01 -4.55 15.24
C SER A 117 41.21 -5.31 13.91
N PRO A 118 41.93 -4.74 12.94
CA PRO A 118 42.21 -5.44 11.69
C PRO A 118 43.37 -6.42 11.90
N THR A 119 43.10 -7.72 11.93
CA THR A 119 44.15 -8.73 11.77
C THR A 119 44.31 -9.05 10.29
N ASN A 120 45.39 -8.50 9.74
CA ASN A 120 45.96 -8.82 8.44
C ASN A 120 46.54 -10.24 8.47
N SER A 121 46.16 -11.12 7.55
CA SER A 121 46.96 -12.31 7.23
C SER A 121 46.89 -12.60 5.75
N LYS A 122 48.08 -12.59 5.14
CA LYS A 122 48.39 -13.05 3.80
C LYS A 122 47.92 -14.50 3.63
N ILE A 123 47.39 -14.81 2.45
CA ILE A 123 47.83 -15.84 1.48
C ILE A 123 47.22 -15.44 0.14
#